data_AF-B9R9A4-F1
#
_entry.id   AF-B9R9A4-F1
#
_cell.length_a   1.000
_cell.length_b   1.000
_cell.length_c   1.000
_cell.angle_alpha   90.00
_cell.angle_beta   90.00
_cell.angle_gamma   90.00
#
_symmetry.space_group_name_H-M   'P 1'
#
loop_
_entity.id
_entity.type
_entity.pdbx_description
1 polymer ?
#
loop_
_entity_poly.entity_id
_entity_poly.type
_entity_poly.pdbx_seq_one_letter_code
_entity_poly.pdbx_strand_id
1 'polypeptide(L)'
;MDLYLLSLVIYVSSCFFYIHAGAQEIGVNYGLLGNNLPPPDSVINLLKSRNIQKGTPASIFRYISAGNEVILGPLAHFVIGAMKNLDTALKAANLHIPVSTAIHFQAIGQSFPPSNGAFSEVSVNILTPIIAFLESREFPLLVNVYPYFAYIGLGDPKSMKLEYALGNAGGGVVSDGVLQYNNLFDAIIDTVYSAIEKVGGKSVRVVVLETGWPTAENGEITTVGNAQAYVNNVIARIKSQSGTPKRPRSTTEMYIFALFNENLKPPGTEQNFGLYQPDMTEEFIMINLLKSRNIQKVRIFDPNPGVLRALGDTGMEVVIGVRNKDLEQLAANSSSAIQWVHTNVVPYVPAAIFRYISAGNEVILGPLAHFVIGAMKNLDTALKAANLHIPVSTAIHFQAIGQSFPPSNGAFSEVSVNILTPIITFHFYFLKYKSKVTRSGIEKKSNFLLPYSSGHNEFISRICVQAQIKIDPFQVVGFFSLLCWSFERFPVLSGKEKNTNARTQGEAKFLTMNQFA
;
A
#
# COMPACT_ATOMS: atom_id res chain seq x y z
N MET A 1 -3.91 -6.44 59.23
CA MET A 1 -3.41 -7.48 58.31
C MET A 1 -3.28 -6.86 56.92
N ASP A 2 -2.80 -5.60 56.81
CA ASP A 2 -3.22 -4.72 55.70
C ASP A 2 -2.12 -3.82 55.10
N LEU A 3 -0.85 -4.02 55.48
CA LEU A 3 0.28 -3.41 54.75
C LEU A 3 1.03 -4.40 53.84
N TYR A 4 1.07 -5.68 54.20
CA TYR A 4 1.73 -6.72 53.40
C TYR A 4 0.95 -7.10 52.13
N LEU A 5 -0.40 -7.02 52.16
CA LEU A 5 -1.22 -7.24 50.95
C LEU A 5 -1.07 -6.07 49.96
N LEU A 6 -0.92 -4.84 50.45
CA LEU A 6 -0.75 -3.67 49.58
C LEU A 6 0.61 -3.66 48.87
N SER A 7 1.68 -4.08 49.56
CA SER A 7 3.00 -4.23 48.92
C SER A 7 3.04 -5.39 47.92
N LEU A 8 2.31 -6.48 48.17
CA LEU A 8 2.23 -7.61 47.23
C LEU A 8 1.40 -7.26 45.98
N VAL A 9 0.32 -6.49 46.13
CA VAL A 9 -0.48 -6.01 44.99
C VAL A 9 0.29 -4.98 44.16
N ILE A 10 1.10 -4.12 44.78
CA ILE A 10 1.97 -3.19 44.04
C ILE A 10 3.11 -3.93 43.34
N TYR A 11 3.71 -4.97 43.95
CA TYR A 11 4.77 -5.76 43.33
C TYR A 11 4.27 -6.66 42.19
N VAL A 12 3.06 -7.22 42.31
CA VAL A 12 2.40 -8.00 41.24
C VAL A 12 1.86 -7.08 40.13
N SER A 13 1.44 -5.86 40.45
CA SER A 13 1.01 -4.87 39.45
C SER A 13 2.18 -4.26 38.67
N SER A 14 3.37 -4.10 39.28
CA SER A 14 4.58 -3.64 38.58
C SER A 14 5.20 -4.69 37.65
N CYS A 15 4.79 -5.96 37.73
CA CYS A 15 5.22 -7.01 36.80
C CYS A 15 4.26 -7.21 35.60
N PHE A 16 3.15 -6.48 35.53
CA PHE A 16 2.15 -6.62 34.44
C PHE A 16 2.05 -5.41 33.50
N PHE A 17 2.92 -4.42 33.63
CA PHE A 17 3.04 -3.33 32.66
C PHE A 17 4.50 -3.05 32.28
N TYR A 18 5.21 -4.09 31.83
CA TYR A 18 6.05 -3.85 30.65
C TYR A 18 5.07 -3.69 29.50
N ILE A 19 4.65 -2.44 29.25
CA ILE A 19 4.28 -2.04 27.91
C ILE A 19 5.52 -2.35 27.09
N HIS A 20 5.54 -3.52 26.45
CA HIS A 20 6.44 -3.78 25.34
C HIS A 20 6.10 -2.70 24.33
N ALA A 21 6.87 -1.61 24.34
CA ALA A 21 7.00 -0.74 23.20
C ALA A 21 7.23 -1.67 22.01
N GLY A 22 6.24 -1.78 21.11
CA GLY A 22 6.09 -2.88 20.17
C GLY A 22 7.40 -3.24 19.50
N ALA A 23 8.02 -4.33 19.93
CA ALA A 23 9.18 -4.88 19.26
C ALA A 23 8.70 -5.28 17.86
N GLN A 24 9.27 -4.65 16.82
CA GLN A 24 8.83 -4.82 15.43
C GLN A 24 8.77 -6.32 15.06
N GLU A 25 7.56 -6.83 14.84
CA GLU A 25 7.25 -8.22 14.48
C GLU A 25 7.47 -8.51 12.99
N ILE A 26 7.93 -7.52 12.22
CA ILE A 26 8.04 -7.57 10.75
C ILE A 26 9.47 -7.19 10.33
N GLY A 27 10.16 -8.10 9.66
CA GLY A 27 11.43 -7.89 8.99
C GLY A 27 11.33 -8.05 7.47
N VAL A 28 12.47 -7.98 6.79
CA VAL A 28 12.60 -8.19 5.34
C VAL A 28 13.86 -9.01 5.06
N ASN A 29 13.79 -9.95 4.12
CA ASN A 29 14.95 -10.72 3.70
C ASN A 29 15.81 -9.89 2.74
N TYR A 30 17.12 -9.80 3.00
CA TYR A 30 18.07 -9.16 2.10
C TYR A 30 18.79 -10.23 1.27
N GLY A 31 18.18 -10.60 0.14
CA GLY A 31 18.77 -11.51 -0.84
C GLY A 31 19.94 -10.87 -1.59
N LEU A 32 20.92 -11.69 -1.97
CA LEU A 32 22.18 -11.27 -2.60
C LEU A 32 22.45 -11.98 -3.94
N LEU A 33 21.48 -12.71 -4.48
CA LEU A 33 21.59 -13.36 -5.79
C LEU A 33 21.27 -12.35 -6.91
N GLY A 34 21.98 -11.23 -6.92
CA GLY A 34 21.91 -10.24 -7.98
C GLY A 34 23.26 -9.56 -8.24
N ASN A 35 23.60 -9.32 -9.51
CA ASN A 35 24.84 -8.63 -9.89
C ASN A 35 24.66 -7.12 -10.10
N ASN A 36 23.46 -6.60 -9.82
CA ASN A 36 23.07 -5.19 -9.97
C ASN A 36 22.54 -4.58 -8.67
N LEU A 37 22.76 -5.24 -7.53
CA LEU A 37 22.25 -4.79 -6.23
C LEU A 37 23.02 -3.57 -5.68
N PRO A 38 22.37 -2.69 -4.90
CA PRO A 38 23.06 -1.59 -4.24
C PRO A 38 24.10 -2.08 -3.22
N PRO A 39 25.15 -1.27 -2.94
CA PRO A 39 26.10 -1.59 -1.90
C PRO A 39 25.43 -1.63 -0.51
N PRO A 40 25.90 -2.48 0.43
CA PRO A 40 25.26 -2.67 1.74
C PRO A 40 24.99 -1.39 2.53
N ASP A 41 25.87 -0.39 2.49
CA ASP A 41 25.65 0.88 3.21
C ASP A 41 24.42 1.64 2.69
N SER A 42 24.20 1.64 1.38
CA SER A 42 22.99 2.22 0.77
C SER A 42 21.74 1.46 1.19
N VAL A 43 21.83 0.13 1.27
CA VAL A 43 20.73 -0.73 1.73
C VAL A 43 20.40 -0.46 3.21
N ILE A 44 21.40 -0.35 4.07
CA ILE A 44 21.21 0.00 5.48
C ILE A 44 20.58 1.39 5.61
N ASN A 45 21.00 2.37 4.80
CA ASN A 45 20.39 3.70 4.80
C ASN A 45 18.92 3.66 4.34
N LEU A 46 18.61 2.84 3.33
CA LEU A 46 17.23 2.58 2.90
C LEU A 46 16.39 1.99 4.04
N LEU A 47 16.85 0.91 4.67
CA LEU A 47 16.16 0.26 5.80
C LEU A 47 15.91 1.24 6.96
N LYS A 48 16.94 2.04 7.31
CA LYS A 48 16.82 3.11 8.31
C LYS A 48 15.77 4.14 7.92
N SER A 49 15.77 4.61 6.67
CA SER A 49 14.81 5.61 6.17
C SER A 49 13.36 5.11 6.15
N ARG A 50 13.16 3.79 6.17
CA ARG A 50 11.86 3.12 6.14
C ARG A 50 11.42 2.61 7.52
N ASN A 51 12.16 2.93 8.57
CA ASN A 51 11.95 2.44 9.94
C ASN A 51 11.89 0.90 10.02
N ILE A 52 12.58 0.20 9.12
CA ILE A 52 12.77 -1.24 9.19
C ILE A 52 13.98 -1.45 10.09
N GLN A 53 13.77 -1.45 11.41
CA GLN A 53 14.82 -1.55 12.42
C GLN A 53 14.35 -2.39 13.61
N LYS A 54 15.00 -3.53 13.86
CA LYS A 54 14.76 -4.31 15.07
C LYS A 54 15.74 -3.94 16.18
N GLY A 55 15.26 -3.15 17.15
CA GLY A 55 15.81 -3.08 18.51
C GLY A 55 17.05 -2.20 18.72
N THR A 56 17.33 -1.93 20.00
CA THR A 56 18.51 -1.23 20.51
C THR A 56 19.77 -2.14 20.51
N PRO A 57 20.99 -1.59 20.65
CA PRO A 57 22.27 -2.24 20.32
C PRO A 57 22.69 -3.49 21.13
N ALA A 58 21.85 -4.03 22.02
CA ALA A 58 22.28 -5.09 22.94
C ALA A 58 22.51 -6.46 22.27
N SER A 59 21.91 -6.71 21.10
CA SER A 59 22.26 -7.84 20.22
C SER A 59 21.69 -7.62 18.81
N ILE A 60 22.55 -7.49 17.79
CA ILE A 60 22.15 -7.42 16.37
C ILE A 60 21.68 -8.77 15.81
N PHE A 61 22.05 -9.89 16.46
CA PHE A 61 21.73 -11.24 15.99
C PHE A 61 20.51 -11.78 16.74
N ARG A 62 19.44 -12.07 16.00
CA ARG A 62 18.19 -12.55 16.56
C ARG A 62 18.09 -14.07 16.58
N TYR A 63 18.46 -14.73 15.48
CA TYR A 63 18.43 -16.17 15.30
C TYR A 63 19.61 -16.58 14.43
N ILE A 64 20.04 -17.84 14.54
CA ILE A 64 20.93 -18.48 13.58
C ILE A 64 20.19 -19.65 12.94
N SER A 65 20.05 -19.64 11.61
CA SER A 65 19.46 -20.75 10.86
C SER A 65 20.56 -21.69 10.37
N ALA A 66 20.59 -22.92 10.89
CA ALA A 66 21.49 -23.99 10.47
C ALA A 66 20.94 -24.71 9.22
N GLY A 67 20.91 -24.00 8.09
CA GLY A 67 20.36 -24.48 6.83
C GLY A 67 19.07 -23.76 6.42
N ASN A 68 18.76 -23.82 5.13
CA ASN A 68 17.54 -23.30 4.52
C ASN A 68 16.94 -24.35 3.59
N GLU A 69 15.74 -24.86 3.91
CA GLU A 69 14.98 -25.83 3.10
C GLU A 69 15.70 -27.17 2.80
N VAL A 70 16.69 -27.54 3.60
CA VAL A 70 17.55 -28.72 3.33
C VAL A 70 16.97 -30.07 3.79
N ILE A 71 15.80 -30.08 4.44
CA ILE A 71 15.24 -31.25 5.14
C ILE A 71 14.84 -32.40 4.20
N LEU A 72 14.55 -32.09 2.93
CA LEU A 72 14.25 -33.10 1.91
C LEU A 72 15.49 -33.47 1.06
N GLY A 73 16.63 -32.83 1.33
CA GLY A 73 17.86 -33.00 0.56
C GLY A 73 18.89 -33.90 1.22
N PRO A 74 20.02 -34.17 0.53
CA PRO A 74 21.08 -35.04 1.04
C PRO A 74 21.75 -34.50 2.32
N LEU A 75 21.63 -33.20 2.60
CA LEU A 75 22.22 -32.56 3.78
C LEU A 75 21.35 -32.64 5.04
N ALA A 76 20.12 -33.16 4.94
CA ALA A 76 19.13 -33.15 6.02
C ALA A 76 19.65 -33.73 7.35
N HIS A 77 20.39 -34.84 7.28
CA HIS A 77 20.90 -35.55 8.45
C HIS A 77 22.01 -34.79 9.21
N PHE A 78 22.65 -33.79 8.59
CA PHE A 78 23.66 -32.96 9.25
C PHE A 78 23.07 -31.81 10.09
N VAL A 79 21.82 -31.41 9.81
CA VAL A 79 21.19 -30.20 10.39
C VAL A 79 21.20 -30.25 11.90
N ILE A 80 20.72 -31.34 12.52
CA ILE A 80 20.65 -31.43 13.97
C ILE A 80 22.04 -31.41 14.64
N GLY A 81 23.04 -32.00 14.00
CA GLY A 81 24.43 -31.93 14.47
C GLY A 81 24.97 -30.50 14.43
N ALA A 82 24.75 -29.81 13.31
CA ALA A 82 25.13 -28.41 13.15
C ALA A 82 24.44 -27.50 14.18
N MET A 83 23.14 -27.68 14.41
CA MET A 83 22.37 -26.92 15.41
C MET A 83 22.94 -27.08 16.82
N LYS A 84 23.23 -28.33 17.25
CA LYS A 84 23.82 -28.62 18.56
C LYS A 84 25.21 -28.01 18.73
N ASN A 85 26.04 -28.08 17.68
CA ASN A 85 27.39 -27.51 17.71
C ASN A 85 27.36 -25.98 17.78
N LEU A 86 26.48 -25.33 17.02
CA LEU A 86 26.28 -23.88 17.06
C LEU A 86 25.76 -23.42 18.42
N ASP A 87 24.74 -24.09 18.99
CA ASP A 87 24.22 -23.80 20.33
C ASP A 87 25.31 -23.92 21.40
N THR A 88 26.14 -24.96 21.30
CA THR A 88 27.29 -25.16 22.20
C THR A 88 28.32 -24.04 22.07
N ALA A 89 28.67 -23.65 20.84
CA ALA A 89 29.64 -22.58 20.59
C ALA A 89 29.13 -21.22 21.09
N LEU A 90 27.85 -20.90 20.87
CA LEU A 90 27.23 -19.67 21.34
C LEU A 90 27.22 -19.60 22.87
N LYS A 91 26.87 -20.70 23.54
CA LYS A 91 26.95 -20.80 25.00
C LYS A 91 28.37 -20.63 25.53
N ALA A 92 29.36 -21.24 24.88
CA ALA A 92 30.77 -21.07 25.24
C ALA A 92 31.24 -19.61 25.08
N ALA A 93 30.66 -18.87 24.12
CA ALA A 93 30.89 -17.45 23.92
C ALA A 93 30.02 -16.53 24.81
N ASN A 94 29.23 -17.09 25.73
CA ASN A 94 28.24 -16.37 26.55
C ASN A 94 27.19 -15.60 25.73
N LEU A 95 26.89 -16.09 24.52
CA LEU A 95 25.87 -15.54 23.63
C LEU A 95 24.59 -16.39 23.72
N HIS A 96 23.47 -15.72 23.97
CA HIS A 96 22.16 -16.36 24.09
C HIS A 96 21.34 -16.13 22.81
N ILE A 97 21.87 -16.60 21.67
CA ILE A 97 21.22 -16.48 20.35
C ILE A 97 20.54 -17.83 20.03
N PRO A 98 19.20 -17.86 19.83
CA PRO A 98 18.52 -19.10 19.47
C PRO A 98 19.01 -19.65 18.12
N VAL A 99 19.32 -20.95 18.12
CA VAL A 99 19.67 -21.71 16.91
C VAL A 99 18.46 -22.50 16.44
N SER A 100 18.16 -22.41 15.16
CA SER A 100 17.05 -23.10 14.52
C SER A 100 17.44 -23.57 13.11
N THR A 101 16.47 -24.04 12.35
CA THR A 101 16.59 -24.34 10.91
C THR A 101 15.33 -23.86 10.21
N ALA A 102 15.48 -23.43 8.96
CA ALA A 102 14.35 -23.04 8.12
C ALA A 102 13.83 -24.23 7.31
N ILE A 103 12.52 -24.44 7.37
CA ILE A 103 11.82 -25.45 6.58
C ILE A 103 10.89 -24.82 5.55
N HIS A 104 10.75 -25.47 4.40
CA HIS A 104 9.71 -25.16 3.43
C HIS A 104 8.45 -25.98 3.70
N PHE A 105 7.30 -25.50 3.21
CA PHE A 105 6.02 -26.20 3.37
C PHE A 105 6.00 -27.61 2.75
N GLN A 106 6.89 -27.92 1.81
CA GLN A 106 7.06 -29.27 1.26
C GLN A 106 7.46 -30.34 2.30
N ALA A 107 7.95 -29.95 3.48
CA ALA A 107 8.16 -30.89 4.58
C ALA A 107 6.83 -31.43 5.17
N ILE A 108 5.70 -30.80 4.87
CA ILE A 108 4.37 -31.24 5.33
C ILE A 108 3.82 -32.29 4.36
N GLY A 109 3.50 -33.48 4.87
CA GLY A 109 2.90 -34.57 4.08
C GLY A 109 1.37 -34.57 4.10
N GLN A 110 0.77 -34.09 5.19
CA GLN A 110 -0.67 -33.89 5.31
C GLN A 110 -0.93 -32.46 5.74
N SER A 111 -1.65 -31.69 4.91
CA SER A 111 -1.80 -30.25 5.10
C SER A 111 -3.24 -29.77 5.28
N PHE A 112 -4.23 -30.61 4.99
CA PHE A 112 -5.65 -30.25 5.01
C PHE A 112 -6.54 -31.28 5.76
N PRO A 113 -7.50 -30.81 6.59
CA PRO A 113 -7.57 -29.43 7.11
C PRO A 113 -6.35 -29.12 8.01
N PRO A 114 -6.11 -27.87 8.42
CA PRO A 114 -4.92 -27.50 9.20
C PRO A 114 -4.68 -28.32 10.47
N SER A 115 -5.73 -28.75 11.18
CA SER A 115 -5.65 -29.65 12.34
C SER A 115 -5.02 -31.02 12.02
N ASN A 116 -5.12 -31.45 10.76
CA ASN A 116 -4.49 -32.67 10.27
C ASN A 116 -3.03 -32.47 9.84
N GLY A 117 -2.47 -31.26 9.98
CA GLY A 117 -1.06 -30.96 9.73
C GLY A 117 -0.12 -32.04 10.26
N ALA A 118 0.71 -32.64 9.41
CA ALA A 118 1.70 -33.64 9.79
C ALA A 118 2.92 -33.57 8.84
N PHE A 119 4.12 -33.78 9.39
CA PHE A 119 5.32 -33.94 8.58
C PHE A 119 5.20 -35.16 7.66
N SER A 120 5.79 -35.08 6.48
CA SER A 120 5.84 -36.20 5.53
C SER A 120 6.61 -37.39 6.10
N GLU A 121 6.36 -38.59 5.57
CA GLU A 121 7.09 -39.80 5.98
C GLU A 121 8.62 -39.66 5.85
N VAL A 122 9.08 -38.89 4.86
CA VAL A 122 10.50 -38.60 4.64
C VAL A 122 11.04 -37.62 5.69
N SER A 123 10.31 -36.54 5.98
CA SER A 123 10.80 -35.46 6.84
C SER A 123 10.61 -35.73 8.33
N VAL A 124 9.62 -36.55 8.73
CA VAL A 124 9.28 -36.77 10.16
C VAL A 124 10.46 -37.35 10.95
N ASN A 125 11.23 -38.26 10.37
CA ASN A 125 12.39 -38.87 11.03
C ASN A 125 13.54 -37.87 11.25
N ILE A 126 13.67 -36.88 10.36
CA ILE A 126 14.68 -35.81 10.48
C ILE A 126 14.19 -34.72 11.44
N LEU A 127 12.91 -34.33 11.34
CA LEU A 127 12.35 -33.21 12.07
C LEU A 127 12.03 -33.54 13.52
N THR A 128 11.65 -34.77 13.86
CA THR A 128 11.37 -35.17 15.25
C THR A 128 12.53 -34.82 16.21
N PRO A 129 13.79 -35.23 15.97
CA PRO A 129 14.90 -34.84 16.85
C PRO A 129 15.23 -33.34 16.82
N ILE A 130 14.93 -32.63 15.72
CA ILE A 130 15.07 -31.17 15.62
C ILE A 130 14.03 -30.48 16.51
N ILE A 131 12.76 -30.88 16.43
CA ILE A 131 11.69 -30.33 17.25
C ILE A 131 11.94 -30.62 18.73
N ALA A 132 12.41 -31.82 19.09
CA ALA A 132 12.78 -32.14 20.47
C ALA A 132 13.93 -31.24 20.99
N PHE A 133 14.91 -30.94 20.14
CA PHE A 133 15.97 -29.99 20.49
C PHE A 133 15.43 -28.58 20.71
N LEU A 134 14.59 -28.08 19.80
CA LEU A 134 13.96 -26.75 19.91
C LEU A 134 13.09 -26.63 21.15
N GLU A 135 12.26 -27.65 21.44
CA GLU A 135 11.43 -27.74 22.65
C GLU A 135 12.29 -27.65 23.91
N SER A 136 13.40 -28.41 23.98
CA SER A 136 14.30 -28.41 25.15
C SER A 136 15.03 -27.08 25.40
N ARG A 137 15.01 -26.17 24.43
CA ARG A 137 15.67 -24.86 24.48
C ARG A 137 14.68 -23.69 24.50
N GLU A 138 13.38 -23.97 24.34
CA GLU A 138 12.35 -22.97 24.09
C GLU A 138 12.66 -22.10 22.84
N PHE A 139 13.32 -22.70 21.85
CA PHE A 139 13.70 -22.03 20.60
C PHE A 139 12.60 -22.19 19.55
N PRO A 140 12.42 -21.21 18.65
CA PRO A 140 11.41 -21.30 17.59
C PRO A 140 11.86 -22.22 16.45
N LEU A 141 10.91 -22.73 15.68
CA LEU A 141 11.14 -23.25 14.32
C LEU A 141 11.01 -22.10 13.30
N LEU A 142 11.93 -22.02 12.35
CA LEU A 142 11.85 -21.07 11.25
C LEU A 142 11.14 -21.72 10.06
N VAL A 143 10.21 -21.01 9.44
CA VAL A 143 9.34 -21.57 8.39
C VAL A 143 9.19 -20.58 7.25
N ASN A 144 9.43 -21.04 6.02
CA ASN A 144 9.12 -20.30 4.81
C ASN A 144 7.65 -20.55 4.44
N VAL A 145 6.83 -19.49 4.48
CA VAL A 145 5.37 -19.55 4.32
C VAL A 145 4.97 -18.81 3.05
N TYR A 146 4.64 -19.57 2.01
CA TYR A 146 4.27 -19.02 0.70
C TYR A 146 2.88 -19.48 0.23
N PRO A 147 1.82 -18.74 0.58
CA PRO A 147 0.48 -18.89 0.00
C PRO A 147 0.48 -18.89 -1.54
N TYR A 148 1.38 -18.12 -2.17
CA TYR A 148 1.55 -18.11 -3.63
C TYR A 148 1.83 -19.51 -4.20
N PHE A 149 2.85 -20.21 -3.70
CA PHE A 149 3.20 -21.55 -4.19
C PHE A 149 2.11 -22.59 -3.89
N ALA A 150 1.48 -22.49 -2.72
CA ALA A 150 0.34 -23.33 -2.38
C ALA A 150 -0.85 -23.12 -3.34
N TYR A 151 -1.12 -21.87 -3.74
CA TYR A 151 -2.18 -21.55 -4.68
C TYR A 151 -1.94 -22.11 -6.08
N ILE A 152 -0.73 -21.89 -6.65
CA ILE A 152 -0.42 -22.36 -8.01
C ILE A 152 -0.20 -23.87 -8.10
N GLY A 153 0.12 -24.53 -6.98
CA GLY A 153 0.38 -25.97 -6.92
C GLY A 153 -0.85 -26.87 -7.00
N LEU A 154 -2.07 -26.32 -6.93
CA LEU A 154 -3.31 -27.11 -6.90
C LEU A 154 -3.78 -27.64 -8.27
N GLY A 155 -3.16 -27.21 -9.37
CA GLY A 155 -3.45 -27.71 -10.72
C GLY A 155 -4.81 -27.32 -11.33
N ASP A 156 -5.82 -27.01 -10.51
CA ASP A 156 -7.14 -26.50 -10.92
C ASP A 156 -7.42 -25.10 -10.34
N PRO A 157 -7.58 -24.05 -11.18
CA PRO A 157 -7.90 -22.68 -10.75
C PRO A 157 -9.20 -22.53 -9.94
N LYS A 158 -10.06 -23.56 -9.88
CA LYS A 158 -11.34 -23.53 -9.12
C LYS A 158 -11.24 -24.07 -7.70
N SER A 159 -10.15 -24.75 -7.35
CA SER A 159 -9.99 -25.42 -6.07
C SER A 159 -9.81 -24.45 -4.89
N MET A 160 -9.25 -23.27 -5.15
CA MET A 160 -9.01 -22.22 -4.16
C MET A 160 -9.24 -20.85 -4.77
N LYS A 161 -9.90 -19.95 -4.04
CA LYS A 161 -10.07 -18.55 -4.45
C LYS A 161 -8.76 -17.77 -4.25
N LEU A 162 -8.37 -16.97 -5.24
CA LEU A 162 -7.17 -16.13 -5.16
C LEU A 162 -7.22 -15.20 -3.94
N GLU A 163 -8.40 -14.70 -3.58
CA GLU A 163 -8.59 -13.80 -2.44
C GLU A 163 -8.22 -14.46 -1.09
N TYR A 164 -8.41 -15.77 -0.99
CA TYR A 164 -8.00 -16.52 0.19
C TYR A 164 -6.48 -16.60 0.31
N ALA A 165 -5.79 -16.82 -0.82
CA ALA A 165 -4.34 -16.83 -0.88
C ALA A 165 -3.73 -15.43 -0.66
N LEU A 166 -4.38 -14.38 -1.18
CA LEU A 166 -3.99 -12.98 -0.99
C LEU A 166 -4.31 -12.43 0.41
N GLY A 167 -5.17 -13.10 1.18
CA GLY A 167 -5.54 -12.70 2.53
C GLY A 167 -6.64 -11.64 2.62
N ASN A 168 -7.46 -11.49 1.58
CA ASN A 168 -8.60 -10.56 1.51
C ASN A 168 -9.94 -11.27 1.24
N ALA A 169 -10.05 -12.57 1.53
CA ALA A 169 -11.32 -13.26 1.42
C ALA A 169 -12.31 -12.72 2.47
N GLY A 170 -13.53 -12.40 2.03
CA GLY A 170 -14.62 -11.85 2.85
C GLY A 170 -15.23 -12.80 3.91
N GLY A 171 -14.45 -13.78 4.40
CA GLY A 171 -14.77 -14.63 5.54
C GLY A 171 -15.03 -16.11 5.24
N GLY A 172 -14.74 -16.97 6.23
CA GLY A 172 -15.19 -18.36 6.38
C GLY A 172 -14.77 -19.34 5.30
N VAL A 173 -13.57 -19.20 4.74
CA VAL A 173 -13.18 -19.98 3.54
C VAL A 173 -12.92 -21.45 3.87
N VAL A 174 -12.18 -21.73 4.94
CA VAL A 174 -11.90 -23.09 5.40
C VAL A 174 -12.37 -23.25 6.83
N SER A 175 -13.29 -24.20 7.05
CA SER A 175 -13.74 -24.64 8.37
C SER A 175 -12.99 -25.91 8.78
N ASP A 176 -12.45 -25.91 10.00
CA ASP A 176 -11.68 -27.00 10.58
C ASP A 176 -12.13 -27.23 12.03
N GLY A 177 -13.17 -28.05 12.19
CA GLY A 177 -13.89 -28.15 13.45
C GLY A 177 -14.48 -26.80 13.85
N VAL A 178 -14.01 -26.25 14.97
CA VAL A 178 -14.42 -24.92 15.49
C VAL A 178 -13.57 -23.77 14.94
N LEU A 179 -12.45 -24.07 14.27
CA LEU A 179 -11.55 -23.06 13.73
C LEU A 179 -12.00 -22.64 12.34
N GLN A 180 -11.87 -21.34 12.05
CA GLN A 180 -12.21 -20.74 10.77
C GLN A 180 -11.01 -19.99 10.23
N TYR A 181 -10.61 -20.32 9.00
CA TYR A 181 -9.50 -19.68 8.32
C TYR A 181 -10.04 -18.79 7.20
N ASN A 182 -9.73 -17.50 7.32
CA ASN A 182 -10.12 -16.48 6.34
C ASN A 182 -8.99 -16.14 5.37
N ASN A 183 -7.78 -16.62 5.62
CA ASN A 183 -6.62 -16.45 4.77
C ASN A 183 -5.74 -17.71 4.82
N LEU A 184 -5.08 -18.01 3.70
CA LEU A 184 -4.21 -19.18 3.56
C LEU A 184 -2.94 -19.08 4.40
N PHE A 185 -2.46 -17.87 4.68
CA PHE A 185 -1.28 -17.62 5.51
C PHE A 185 -1.43 -18.21 6.93
N ASP A 186 -2.54 -17.91 7.60
CA ASP A 186 -2.86 -18.45 8.93
C ASP A 186 -3.07 -19.97 8.88
N ALA A 187 -3.73 -20.47 7.83
CA ALA A 187 -3.95 -21.91 7.67
C ALA A 187 -2.63 -22.67 7.53
N ILE A 188 -1.69 -22.17 6.73
CA ILE A 188 -0.35 -22.77 6.58
C ILE A 188 0.38 -22.80 7.93
N ILE A 189 0.37 -21.69 8.69
CA ILE A 189 1.03 -21.61 9.99
C ILE A 189 0.42 -22.64 10.97
N ASP A 190 -0.91 -22.74 11.03
CA ASP A 190 -1.59 -23.67 11.93
C ASP A 190 -1.45 -25.13 11.51
N THR A 191 -1.32 -25.40 10.20
CA THR A 191 -0.89 -26.71 9.68
C THR A 191 0.48 -27.08 10.23
N VAL A 192 1.43 -26.15 10.21
CA VAL A 192 2.79 -26.39 10.74
C VAL A 192 2.75 -26.59 12.27
N TYR A 193 1.99 -25.78 13.01
CA TYR A 193 1.81 -26.00 14.45
C TYR A 193 1.24 -27.38 14.76
N SER A 194 0.23 -27.84 14.02
CA SER A 194 -0.34 -29.18 14.20
C SER A 194 0.70 -30.29 13.92
N ALA A 195 1.56 -30.11 12.92
CA ALA A 195 2.65 -31.06 12.62
C ALA A 195 3.70 -31.10 13.74
N ILE A 196 4.11 -29.95 14.27
CA ILE A 196 5.06 -29.82 15.38
C ILE A 196 4.50 -30.50 16.64
N GLU A 197 3.23 -30.26 16.98
CA GLU A 197 2.58 -30.85 18.16
C GLU A 197 2.55 -32.38 18.11
N LYS A 198 2.32 -32.98 16.93
CA LYS A 198 2.29 -34.43 16.73
C LYS A 198 3.62 -35.13 17.00
N VAL A 199 4.74 -34.41 16.89
CA VAL A 199 6.07 -34.93 17.24
C VAL A 199 6.58 -34.42 18.60
N GLY A 200 5.70 -33.81 19.41
CA GLY A 200 5.98 -33.46 20.79
C GLY A 200 6.43 -32.02 21.05
N GLY A 201 6.48 -31.14 20.04
CA GLY A 201 6.94 -29.75 20.19
C GLY A 201 5.86 -28.77 20.65
N LYS A 202 5.19 -29.02 21.77
CA LYS A 202 4.02 -28.23 22.19
C LYS A 202 4.35 -26.76 22.45
N SER A 203 5.55 -26.46 22.93
CA SER A 203 6.01 -25.10 23.23
C SER A 203 6.75 -24.43 22.07
N VAL A 204 7.22 -25.21 21.08
CA VAL A 204 7.93 -24.67 19.90
C VAL A 204 7.04 -23.70 19.15
N ARG A 205 7.46 -22.43 19.14
CA ARG A 205 6.81 -21.36 18.38
C ARG A 205 7.30 -21.35 16.93
N VAL A 206 6.48 -20.83 16.03
CA VAL A 206 6.85 -20.60 14.63
C VAL A 206 7.27 -19.14 14.43
N VAL A 207 8.38 -18.95 13.72
CA VAL A 207 8.76 -17.66 13.11
C VAL A 207 8.69 -17.83 11.60
N VAL A 208 7.96 -16.92 10.94
CA VAL A 208 7.86 -16.93 9.47
C VAL A 208 9.10 -16.27 8.90
N LEU A 209 10.04 -17.06 8.41
CA LEU A 209 11.34 -16.56 7.94
C LEU A 209 11.28 -15.97 6.53
N GLU A 210 10.32 -16.41 5.74
CA GLU A 210 10.10 -15.88 4.40
C GLU A 210 8.61 -15.92 4.08
N THR A 211 8.12 -14.85 3.48
CA THR A 211 6.81 -14.82 2.86
C THR A 211 6.74 -13.71 1.82
N GLY A 212 6.15 -13.97 0.66
CA GLY A 212 6.12 -13.02 -0.43
C GLY A 212 5.20 -13.44 -1.56
N TRP A 213 5.07 -12.57 -2.56
CA TRP A 213 4.28 -12.82 -3.75
C TRP A 213 4.93 -12.13 -4.95
N PRO A 214 5.18 -12.83 -6.07
CA PRO A 214 5.89 -12.24 -7.20
C PRO A 214 5.09 -11.16 -7.93
N THR A 215 5.77 -10.17 -8.49
CA THR A 215 5.17 -9.05 -9.23
C THR A 215 4.93 -9.33 -10.72
N ALA A 216 5.55 -10.38 -11.29
CA ALA A 216 5.51 -10.71 -12.71
C ALA A 216 5.70 -12.21 -13.02
N GLU A 217 5.70 -12.59 -14.30
CA GLU A 217 6.08 -13.90 -14.85
C GLU A 217 5.09 -15.08 -14.66
N ASN A 218 3.85 -14.82 -14.26
CA ASN A 218 2.77 -15.83 -14.14
C ASN A 218 1.38 -15.18 -14.36
N GLY A 219 1.27 -14.39 -15.44
CA GLY A 219 0.02 -13.82 -15.92
C GLY A 219 -0.70 -12.94 -14.89
N GLU A 220 -2.02 -13.13 -14.76
CA GLU A 220 -2.86 -12.35 -13.85
C GLU A 220 -2.65 -12.68 -12.36
N ILE A 221 -1.92 -13.76 -12.04
CA ILE A 221 -1.66 -14.22 -10.67
C ILE A 221 -0.52 -13.40 -10.06
N THR A 222 0.57 -13.19 -10.79
CA THR A 222 1.73 -12.40 -10.35
C THR A 222 1.74 -11.04 -11.02
N THR A 223 0.98 -10.12 -10.42
CA THR A 223 0.97 -8.72 -10.82
C THR A 223 1.46 -7.88 -9.64
N VAL A 224 2.01 -6.70 -9.92
CA VAL A 224 2.35 -5.70 -8.89
C VAL A 224 1.17 -5.48 -7.92
N GLY A 225 -0.07 -5.42 -8.43
CA GLY A 225 -1.26 -5.24 -7.60
C GLY A 225 -1.54 -6.41 -6.65
N ASN A 226 -1.34 -7.66 -7.09
CA ASN A 226 -1.53 -8.83 -6.24
C ASN A 226 -0.39 -8.97 -5.22
N ALA A 227 0.85 -8.73 -5.64
CA ALA A 227 2.00 -8.73 -4.74
C ALA A 227 1.83 -7.71 -3.62
N GLN A 228 1.38 -6.51 -3.98
CA GLN A 228 1.07 -5.45 -3.03
C GLN A 228 -0.08 -5.81 -2.09
N ALA A 229 -1.19 -6.34 -2.63
CA ALA A 229 -2.32 -6.78 -1.82
C ALA A 229 -1.88 -7.82 -0.79
N TYR A 230 -1.13 -8.84 -1.23
CA TYR A 230 -0.60 -9.87 -0.35
C TYR A 230 0.25 -9.28 0.78
N VAL A 231 1.29 -8.51 0.44
CA VAL A 231 2.22 -7.92 1.43
C VAL A 231 1.46 -7.01 2.41
N ASN A 232 0.53 -6.19 1.94
CA ASN A 232 -0.27 -5.32 2.80
C ASN A 232 -1.16 -6.12 3.76
N ASN A 233 -1.80 -7.18 3.27
CA ASN A 233 -2.69 -8.01 4.07
C ASN A 233 -1.93 -8.77 5.15
N VAL A 234 -0.76 -9.34 4.84
CA VAL A 234 0.06 -10.01 5.87
C VAL A 234 0.62 -9.02 6.89
N ILE A 235 1.05 -7.82 6.47
CA ILE A 235 1.47 -6.77 7.41
C ILE A 235 0.32 -6.36 8.33
N ALA A 236 -0.88 -6.13 7.79
CA ALA A 236 -2.05 -5.78 8.57
C ALA A 236 -2.44 -6.89 9.54
N ARG A 237 -2.36 -8.15 9.09
CA ARG A 237 -2.61 -9.34 9.89
C ARG A 237 -1.63 -9.50 11.05
N ILE A 238 -0.34 -9.21 10.86
CA ILE A 238 0.63 -9.22 11.97
C ILE A 238 0.38 -8.06 12.93
N LYS A 239 0.15 -6.86 12.41
CA LYS A 239 -0.13 -5.65 13.23
C LYS A 239 -1.41 -5.74 14.06
N SER A 240 -2.39 -6.57 13.68
CA SER A 240 -3.58 -6.79 14.50
C SER A 240 -3.28 -7.51 15.82
N GLN A 241 -2.12 -8.19 15.91
CA GLN A 241 -1.70 -9.01 17.05
C GLN A 241 -2.74 -10.07 17.49
N SER A 242 -3.66 -10.44 16.59
CA SER A 242 -4.74 -11.38 16.91
C SER A 242 -4.25 -12.83 17.06
N GLY A 243 -3.06 -13.15 16.55
CA GLY A 243 -2.61 -14.52 16.36
C GLY A 243 -3.46 -15.29 15.34
N THR A 244 -3.07 -16.53 15.06
CA THR A 244 -3.80 -17.43 14.15
C THR A 244 -5.00 -18.05 14.87
N PRO A 245 -5.96 -18.66 14.16
CA PRO A 245 -7.09 -19.36 14.79
C PRO A 245 -6.69 -20.39 15.86
N LYS A 246 -5.66 -21.22 15.63
CA LYS A 246 -5.15 -22.22 16.59
C LYS A 246 -4.30 -21.60 17.70
N ARG A 247 -3.66 -20.46 17.45
CA ARG A 247 -2.81 -19.72 18.41
C ARG A 247 -3.29 -18.27 18.59
N PRO A 248 -4.51 -18.07 19.13
CA PRO A 248 -5.03 -16.72 19.33
C PRO A 248 -4.17 -15.97 20.35
N ARG A 249 -4.03 -14.66 20.16
CA ARG A 249 -3.23 -13.76 21.02
C ARG A 249 -1.72 -14.05 21.05
N SER A 250 -1.22 -14.92 20.18
CA SER A 250 0.22 -15.06 19.94
C SER A 250 0.66 -14.05 18.89
N THR A 251 1.71 -13.28 19.18
CA THR A 251 2.40 -12.48 18.17
C THR A 251 3.16 -13.41 17.23
N THR A 252 3.07 -13.18 15.92
CA THR A 252 3.81 -13.94 14.92
C THR A 252 4.90 -13.05 14.35
N GLU A 253 6.15 -13.39 14.62
CA GLU A 253 7.29 -12.74 13.96
C GLU A 253 7.38 -13.21 12.51
N MET A 254 7.51 -12.27 11.57
CA MET A 254 7.63 -12.58 10.14
C MET A 254 8.69 -11.75 9.42
N TYR A 255 9.15 -12.27 8.27
CA TYR A 255 10.06 -11.58 7.36
C TYR A 255 9.51 -11.65 5.94
N ILE A 256 9.45 -10.50 5.27
CA ILE A 256 8.96 -10.40 3.89
C ILE A 256 10.10 -10.75 2.93
N PHE A 257 9.85 -11.68 2.03
CA PHE A 257 10.74 -12.04 0.95
C PHE A 257 10.32 -11.28 -0.33
N ALA A 258 11.14 -10.39 -0.90
CA ALA A 258 12.48 -9.97 -0.44
C ALA A 258 12.70 -8.47 -0.68
N LEU A 259 13.82 -7.93 -0.21
CA LEU A 259 14.12 -6.51 -0.36
C LEU A 259 14.26 -6.08 -1.82
N PHE A 260 14.96 -6.87 -2.65
CA PHE A 260 15.19 -6.55 -4.06
C PHE A 260 14.80 -7.71 -4.98
N ASN A 261 14.50 -7.38 -6.24
CA ASN A 261 14.49 -8.38 -7.32
C ASN A 261 15.92 -8.93 -7.51
N GLU A 262 16.04 -10.26 -7.56
CA GLU A 262 17.32 -10.98 -7.59
C GLU A 262 17.57 -11.56 -8.98
N ASN A 263 18.26 -10.82 -9.85
CA ASN A 263 18.38 -11.15 -11.29
C ASN A 263 19.25 -12.40 -11.61
N LEU A 264 19.96 -12.97 -10.64
CA LEU A 264 20.71 -14.22 -10.82
C LEU A 264 19.95 -15.46 -10.35
N LYS A 265 18.72 -15.31 -9.85
CA LYS A 265 17.82 -16.45 -9.60
C LYS A 265 17.37 -17.11 -10.91
N PRO A 266 16.85 -18.35 -10.86
CA PRO A 266 16.26 -19.00 -12.02
C PRO A 266 15.25 -18.08 -12.74
N PRO A 267 15.27 -18.00 -14.08
CA PRO A 267 14.36 -17.14 -14.83
C PRO A 267 12.88 -17.41 -14.51
N GLY A 268 12.08 -16.34 -14.51
CA GLY A 268 10.65 -16.38 -14.22
C GLY A 268 10.31 -15.70 -12.88
N THR A 269 9.32 -16.24 -12.17
CA THR A 269 8.74 -15.60 -10.97
C THR A 269 9.75 -15.39 -9.85
N GLU A 270 10.78 -16.24 -9.76
CA GLU A 270 11.84 -16.17 -8.75
C GLU A 270 12.64 -14.84 -8.81
N GLN A 271 12.72 -14.19 -9.96
CA GLN A 271 13.41 -12.91 -10.13
C GLN A 271 12.57 -11.70 -9.71
N ASN A 272 11.32 -11.89 -9.29
CA ASN A 272 10.30 -10.84 -9.20
C ASN A 272 9.63 -10.73 -7.81
N PHE A 273 10.33 -11.09 -6.72
CA PHE A 273 9.82 -11.01 -5.34
C PHE A 273 10.17 -9.70 -4.61
N GLY A 274 10.93 -8.82 -5.25
CA GLY A 274 11.45 -7.60 -4.65
C GLY A 274 10.38 -6.61 -4.23
N LEU A 275 10.56 -6.03 -3.05
CA LEU A 275 9.87 -4.81 -2.62
C LEU A 275 10.41 -3.56 -3.33
N TYR A 276 11.65 -3.64 -3.81
CA TYR A 276 12.37 -2.61 -4.54
C TYR A 276 13.04 -3.21 -5.78
N GLN A 277 13.22 -2.37 -6.80
CA GLN A 277 14.14 -2.66 -7.89
C GLN A 277 15.59 -2.44 -7.43
N PRO A 278 16.58 -3.00 -8.15
CA PRO A 278 18.00 -2.85 -7.80
C PRO A 278 18.50 -1.40 -7.82
N ASP A 279 17.82 -0.48 -8.49
CA ASP A 279 18.09 0.98 -8.43
C ASP A 279 17.48 1.68 -7.18
N MET A 280 16.93 0.89 -6.25
CA MET A 280 16.21 1.32 -5.04
C MET A 280 14.88 2.04 -5.30
N THR A 281 14.36 2.01 -6.52
CA THR A 281 12.96 2.40 -6.76
C THR A 281 12.01 1.38 -6.14
N GLU A 282 10.93 1.86 -5.52
CA GLU A 282 9.94 0.98 -4.89
C GLU A 282 9.06 0.31 -5.93
N GLU A 283 8.88 -1.01 -5.81
CA GLU A 283 7.97 -1.76 -6.68
C GLU A 283 6.50 -1.47 -6.33
N PHE A 284 6.18 -1.38 -5.03
CA PHE A 284 4.79 -1.12 -4.57
C PHE A 284 4.65 -0.60 -3.12
N ILE A 285 5.74 -0.29 -2.42
CA ILE A 285 5.70 0.27 -1.05
C ILE A 285 5.20 1.73 -0.99
N MET A 286 5.03 2.37 -2.16
CA MET A 286 4.70 3.78 -2.32
C MET A 286 3.51 4.23 -1.46
N ILE A 287 2.47 3.40 -1.28
CA ILE A 287 1.27 3.82 -0.51
C ILE A 287 1.57 4.03 0.98
N ASN A 288 2.40 3.19 1.59
CA ASN A 288 2.80 3.36 2.99
C ASN A 288 3.74 4.57 3.15
N LEU A 289 4.60 4.81 2.15
CA LEU A 289 5.39 6.03 2.09
C LEU A 289 4.49 7.28 2.01
N LEU A 290 3.53 7.30 1.08
CA LEU A 290 2.59 8.40 0.89
C LEU A 290 1.82 8.67 2.20
N LYS A 291 1.29 7.64 2.85
CA LYS A 291 0.64 7.75 4.17
C LYS A 291 1.58 8.28 5.25
N SER A 292 2.80 7.74 5.35
CA SER A 292 3.79 8.17 6.37
C SER A 292 4.23 9.63 6.20
N ARG A 293 4.14 10.16 4.97
CA ARG A 293 4.46 11.55 4.63
C ARG A 293 3.22 12.46 4.61
N ASN A 294 2.08 11.96 5.08
CA ASN A 294 0.79 12.66 5.08
C ASN A 294 0.38 13.16 3.68
N ILE A 295 0.76 12.43 2.63
CA ILE A 295 0.31 12.66 1.26
C ILE A 295 -1.03 11.94 1.10
N GLN A 296 -2.08 12.72 0.93
CA GLN A 296 -3.46 12.23 0.91
C GLN A 296 -4.05 12.18 -0.50
N LYS A 297 -3.32 12.69 -1.50
CA LYS A 297 -3.82 12.86 -2.88
C LYS A 297 -2.80 12.32 -3.86
N VAL A 298 -3.27 11.56 -4.85
CA VAL A 298 -2.43 11.00 -5.92
C VAL A 298 -3.08 11.26 -7.27
N ARG A 299 -2.26 11.59 -8.27
CA ARG A 299 -2.69 11.64 -9.66
C ARG A 299 -2.03 10.50 -10.43
N ILE A 300 -2.87 9.69 -11.08
CA ILE A 300 -2.46 8.61 -11.98
C ILE A 300 -2.76 9.09 -13.41
N PHE A 301 -1.77 9.08 -14.29
CA PHE A 301 -1.93 9.61 -15.65
C PHE A 301 -2.79 8.73 -16.55
N ASP A 302 -2.76 7.41 -16.33
CA ASP A 302 -3.51 6.42 -17.10
C ASP A 302 -4.12 5.36 -16.17
N PRO A 303 -5.22 4.67 -16.56
CA PRO A 303 -5.79 3.63 -15.71
C PRO A 303 -4.83 2.46 -15.52
N ASN A 304 -4.60 2.11 -14.25
CA ASN A 304 -3.82 0.96 -13.85
C ASN A 304 -4.59 0.16 -12.78
N PRO A 305 -5.13 -1.02 -13.12
CA PRO A 305 -5.88 -1.86 -12.19
C PRO A 305 -5.15 -2.21 -10.90
N GLY A 306 -3.83 -2.44 -10.97
CA GLY A 306 -3.02 -2.77 -9.80
C GLY A 306 -2.94 -1.60 -8.83
N VAL A 307 -2.63 -0.41 -9.33
CA VAL A 307 -2.55 0.82 -8.51
C VAL A 307 -3.92 1.18 -7.91
N LEU A 308 -5.01 1.03 -8.66
CA LEU A 308 -6.36 1.34 -8.17
C LEU A 308 -6.83 0.37 -7.07
N ARG A 309 -6.56 -0.94 -7.20
CA ARG A 309 -6.80 -1.91 -6.11
C ARG A 309 -5.99 -1.55 -4.88
N ALA A 310 -4.74 -1.18 -5.07
CA ALA A 310 -3.84 -0.86 -3.98
C ALA A 310 -4.24 0.42 -3.22
N LEU A 311 -4.80 1.40 -3.92
CA LEU A 311 -5.35 2.63 -3.31
C LEU A 311 -6.70 2.39 -2.62
N GLY A 312 -7.33 1.23 -2.83
CA GLY A 312 -8.55 0.83 -2.16
C GLY A 312 -8.41 0.85 -0.63
N ASP A 313 -9.42 1.40 0.05
CA ASP A 313 -9.53 1.51 1.52
C ASP A 313 -8.38 2.27 2.19
N THR A 314 -7.56 2.98 1.40
CA THR A 314 -6.43 3.76 1.93
C THR A 314 -6.84 5.11 2.50
N GLY A 315 -8.02 5.61 2.12
CA GLY A 315 -8.45 6.99 2.38
C GLY A 315 -7.82 8.03 1.46
N MET A 316 -6.98 7.63 0.49
CA MET A 316 -6.33 8.57 -0.43
C MET A 316 -7.26 8.97 -1.59
N GLU A 317 -7.26 10.26 -1.91
CA GLU A 317 -8.02 10.82 -3.02
C GLU A 317 -7.26 10.68 -4.35
N VAL A 318 -7.91 10.13 -5.37
CA VAL A 318 -7.30 9.78 -6.66
C VAL A 318 -7.82 10.69 -7.77
N VAL A 319 -6.92 11.31 -8.51
CA VAL A 319 -7.21 11.83 -9.87
C VAL A 319 -6.73 10.80 -10.87
N ILE A 320 -7.62 10.28 -11.71
CA ILE A 320 -7.27 9.30 -12.76
C ILE A 320 -7.39 9.96 -14.13
N GLY A 321 -6.33 9.85 -14.93
CA GLY A 321 -6.30 10.33 -16.30
C GLY A 321 -6.80 9.30 -17.30
N VAL A 322 -7.44 9.82 -18.34
CA VAL A 322 -7.74 9.13 -19.59
C VAL A 322 -6.52 9.25 -20.48
N ARG A 323 -6.10 8.14 -21.11
CA ARG A 323 -4.99 8.16 -22.07
C ARG A 323 -5.32 9.10 -23.22
N ASN A 324 -4.36 9.90 -23.66
CA ASN A 324 -4.59 10.83 -24.78
C ASN A 324 -5.12 10.13 -26.04
N LYS A 325 -4.64 8.91 -26.34
CA LYS A 325 -5.11 8.12 -27.49
C LYS A 325 -6.57 7.69 -27.44
N ASP A 326 -7.18 7.67 -26.25
CA ASP A 326 -8.58 7.25 -26.07
C ASP A 326 -9.55 8.44 -26.23
N LEU A 327 -9.05 9.69 -26.26
CA LEU A 327 -9.86 10.91 -26.26
C LEU A 327 -10.83 11.00 -27.43
N GLU A 328 -10.37 10.70 -28.64
CA GLU A 328 -11.19 10.77 -29.85
C GLU A 328 -12.38 9.81 -29.76
N GLN A 329 -12.11 8.55 -29.42
CA GLN A 329 -13.16 7.53 -29.29
C GLN A 329 -14.15 7.89 -28.18
N LEU A 330 -13.66 8.38 -27.03
CA LEU A 330 -14.49 8.79 -25.92
C LEU A 330 -15.34 10.03 -26.24
N ALA A 331 -14.85 10.92 -27.09
CA ALA A 331 -15.60 12.08 -27.57
C ALA A 331 -16.68 11.69 -28.58
N ALA A 332 -16.36 10.76 -29.50
CA ALA A 332 -17.24 10.35 -30.57
C ALA A 332 -18.39 9.43 -30.13
N ASN A 333 -18.17 8.58 -29.11
CA ASN A 333 -19.10 7.51 -28.76
C ASN A 333 -19.38 7.42 -27.24
N SER A 334 -20.63 7.63 -26.85
CA SER A 334 -21.08 7.52 -25.45
C SER A 334 -20.90 6.11 -24.89
N SER A 335 -21.07 5.06 -25.69
CA SER A 335 -20.89 3.67 -25.27
C SER A 335 -19.43 3.38 -24.91
N SER A 336 -18.47 4.02 -25.59
CA SER A 336 -17.05 3.93 -25.25
C SER A 336 -16.76 4.55 -23.89
N ALA A 337 -17.40 5.67 -23.54
CA ALA A 337 -17.27 6.28 -22.21
C ALA A 337 -17.92 5.43 -21.11
N ILE A 338 -19.08 4.82 -21.37
CA ILE A 338 -19.72 3.84 -20.48
C ILE A 338 -18.76 2.69 -20.21
N GLN A 339 -18.21 2.07 -21.27
CA GLN A 339 -17.27 0.97 -21.14
C GLN A 339 -16.02 1.38 -20.36
N TRP A 340 -15.48 2.57 -20.62
CA TRP A 340 -14.31 3.08 -19.91
C TRP A 340 -14.59 3.23 -18.41
N VAL A 341 -15.75 3.79 -18.02
CA VAL A 341 -16.16 3.94 -16.62
C VAL A 341 -16.37 2.57 -15.96
N HIS A 342 -17.04 1.63 -16.64
CA HIS A 342 -17.24 0.27 -16.14
C HIS A 342 -15.95 -0.53 -15.98
N THR A 343 -14.94 -0.22 -16.79
CA THR A 343 -13.64 -0.92 -16.74
C THR A 343 -12.71 -0.29 -15.70
N ASN A 344 -12.67 1.04 -15.61
CA ASN A 344 -11.61 1.77 -14.91
C ASN A 344 -12.04 2.46 -13.61
N VAL A 345 -13.35 2.55 -13.33
CA VAL A 345 -13.87 3.25 -12.15
C VAL A 345 -14.77 2.34 -11.32
N VAL A 346 -15.85 1.80 -11.92
CA VAL A 346 -16.86 1.00 -11.22
C VAL A 346 -16.28 -0.14 -10.37
N PRO A 347 -15.28 -0.93 -10.84
CA PRO A 347 -14.76 -2.07 -10.07
C PRO A 347 -14.03 -1.66 -8.78
N TYR A 348 -13.66 -0.40 -8.64
CA TYR A 348 -12.82 0.09 -7.54
C TYR A 348 -13.60 0.95 -6.54
N VAL A 349 -14.87 1.27 -6.79
CA VAL A 349 -15.73 2.02 -5.86
C VAL A 349 -16.52 1.03 -4.99
N PRO A 350 -16.68 1.25 -3.67
CA PRO A 350 -16.30 2.44 -2.91
C PRO A 350 -14.88 2.43 -2.32
N ALA A 351 -14.11 1.36 -2.53
CA ALA A 351 -12.79 1.23 -1.90
C ALA A 351 -11.83 2.37 -2.26
N ALA A 352 -11.73 2.74 -3.55
CA ALA A 352 -10.93 3.87 -4.02
C ALA A 352 -11.75 5.17 -4.02
N ILE A 353 -11.15 6.25 -3.51
CA ILE A 353 -11.80 7.57 -3.43
C ILE A 353 -11.40 8.40 -4.66
N PHE A 354 -12.20 8.35 -5.72
CA PHE A 354 -11.96 9.17 -6.91
C PHE A 354 -12.38 10.63 -6.69
N ARG A 355 -11.42 11.53 -6.80
CA ARG A 355 -11.63 12.97 -6.66
C ARG A 355 -11.95 13.64 -7.99
N TYR A 356 -11.29 13.24 -9.07
CA TYR A 356 -11.55 13.70 -10.44
C TYR A 356 -11.21 12.63 -11.48
N ILE A 357 -11.92 12.65 -12.61
CA ILE A 357 -11.46 12.06 -13.87
C ILE A 357 -10.85 13.17 -14.74
N SER A 358 -9.63 12.98 -15.24
CA SER A 358 -8.97 13.92 -16.16
C SER A 358 -9.07 13.40 -17.60
N ALA A 359 -9.87 14.06 -18.43
CA ALA A 359 -9.96 13.79 -19.86
C ALA A 359 -8.69 14.30 -20.56
N GLY A 360 -7.72 13.40 -20.75
CA GLY A 360 -6.43 13.71 -21.35
C GLY A 360 -5.44 14.36 -20.40
N ASN A 361 -4.21 14.52 -20.89
CA ASN A 361 -3.10 15.20 -20.25
C ASN A 361 -2.47 16.19 -21.23
N GLU A 362 -2.67 17.50 -20.97
CA GLU A 362 -1.92 18.60 -21.60
C GLU A 362 -2.14 18.76 -23.11
N VAL A 363 -3.31 18.37 -23.62
CA VAL A 363 -3.58 18.30 -25.07
C VAL A 363 -4.18 19.56 -25.70
N ILE A 364 -4.41 20.62 -24.93
CA ILE A 364 -5.19 21.82 -25.36
C ILE A 364 -4.56 22.58 -26.54
N LEU A 365 -3.26 22.45 -26.75
CA LEU A 365 -2.54 23.05 -27.88
C LEU A 365 -2.22 22.04 -29.00
N GLY A 366 -2.62 20.79 -28.83
CA GLY A 366 -2.33 19.69 -29.75
C GLY A 366 -3.52 19.32 -30.62
N PRO A 367 -3.34 18.36 -31.55
CA PRO A 367 -4.39 17.90 -32.46
C PRO A 367 -5.61 17.32 -31.72
N LEU A 368 -5.44 16.84 -30.49
CA LEU A 368 -6.51 16.22 -29.70
C LEU A 368 -7.36 17.22 -28.91
N ALA A 369 -7.03 18.52 -28.94
CA ALA A 369 -7.68 19.56 -28.14
C ALA A 369 -9.20 19.59 -28.28
N HIS A 370 -9.70 19.43 -29.51
CA HIS A 370 -11.12 19.52 -29.84
C HIS A 370 -11.94 18.31 -29.32
N PHE A 371 -11.31 17.18 -29.02
CA PHE A 371 -11.98 16.01 -28.46
C PHE A 371 -12.23 16.12 -26.95
N VAL A 372 -11.46 16.94 -26.24
CA VAL A 372 -11.48 17.01 -24.77
C VAL A 372 -12.90 17.27 -24.22
N ILE A 373 -13.59 18.28 -24.74
CA ILE A 373 -14.93 18.64 -24.24
C ILE A 373 -15.98 17.55 -24.53
N GLY A 374 -15.87 16.87 -25.68
CA GLY A 374 -16.75 15.75 -26.03
C GLY A 374 -16.55 14.59 -25.07
N ALA A 375 -15.29 14.22 -24.84
CA ALA A 375 -14.93 13.16 -23.90
C ALA A 375 -15.39 13.50 -22.47
N MET A 376 -15.19 14.74 -22.01
CA MET A 376 -15.64 15.19 -20.69
C MET A 376 -17.16 15.02 -20.49
N LYS A 377 -17.97 15.41 -21.50
CA LYS A 377 -19.43 15.27 -21.45
C LYS A 377 -19.87 13.81 -21.41
N ASN A 378 -19.25 12.96 -22.23
CA ASN A 378 -19.61 11.54 -22.30
C ASN A 378 -19.20 10.80 -21.02
N LEU A 379 -18.02 11.10 -20.46
CA LEU A 379 -17.56 10.54 -19.18
C LEU A 379 -18.45 10.97 -18.01
N ASP A 380 -18.83 12.25 -17.94
CA ASP A 380 -19.75 12.75 -16.91
C ASP A 380 -21.13 12.07 -16.99
N THR A 381 -21.64 11.87 -18.21
CA THR A 381 -22.90 11.14 -18.44
C THR A 381 -22.77 9.67 -18.01
N ALA A 382 -21.68 9.01 -18.36
CA ALA A 382 -21.41 7.62 -17.98
C ALA A 382 -21.28 7.43 -16.46
N LEU A 383 -20.58 8.34 -15.77
CA LEU A 383 -20.47 8.33 -14.31
C LEU A 383 -21.84 8.48 -13.64
N LYS A 384 -22.66 9.42 -14.10
CA LYS A 384 -24.03 9.60 -13.60
C LYS A 384 -24.90 8.38 -13.84
N ALA A 385 -24.79 7.74 -15.01
CA ALA A 385 -25.50 6.50 -15.32
C ALA A 385 -25.09 5.34 -14.39
N ALA A 386 -23.84 5.30 -13.96
CA ALA A 386 -23.34 4.38 -12.95
C ALA A 386 -23.64 4.81 -11.50
N ASN A 387 -24.46 5.85 -11.30
CA ASN A 387 -24.79 6.45 -10.00
C ASN A 387 -23.56 7.02 -9.24
N LEU A 388 -22.51 7.39 -9.97
CA LEU A 388 -21.28 7.99 -9.43
C LEU A 388 -21.25 9.49 -9.66
N HIS A 389 -20.91 10.24 -8.61
CA HIS A 389 -20.90 11.71 -8.61
C HIS A 389 -19.46 12.25 -8.63
N ILE A 390 -18.61 11.71 -9.51
CA ILE A 390 -17.20 12.08 -9.65
C ILE A 390 -17.07 13.20 -10.69
N PRO A 391 -16.48 14.37 -10.37
CA PRO A 391 -16.31 15.43 -11.36
C PRO A 391 -15.29 15.06 -12.45
N VAL A 392 -15.54 15.53 -13.67
CA VAL A 392 -14.63 15.36 -14.82
C VAL A 392 -14.00 16.70 -15.17
N SER A 393 -12.69 16.74 -15.41
CA SER A 393 -11.94 17.92 -15.85
C SER A 393 -10.85 17.51 -16.85
N THR A 394 -9.90 18.39 -17.14
CA THR A 394 -8.74 18.11 -18.00
C THR A 394 -7.50 18.83 -17.45
N ALA A 395 -6.32 18.30 -17.73
CA ALA A 395 -5.06 18.95 -17.41
C ALA A 395 -4.59 19.80 -18.58
N ILE A 396 -4.14 21.02 -18.28
CA ILE A 396 -3.62 21.97 -19.27
C ILE A 396 -2.11 22.15 -19.05
N HIS A 397 -1.36 22.27 -20.15
CA HIS A 397 0.04 22.65 -20.08
C HIS A 397 0.17 24.14 -19.78
N PHE A 398 1.28 24.56 -19.16
CA PHE A 398 1.52 25.97 -18.85
C PHE A 398 1.51 26.87 -20.10
N GLN A 399 1.89 26.33 -21.28
CA GLN A 399 1.84 27.07 -22.56
C GLN A 399 0.43 27.50 -22.98
N ALA A 400 -0.63 26.96 -22.38
CA ALA A 400 -1.98 27.48 -22.60
C ALA A 400 -2.14 28.92 -22.10
N ILE A 401 -1.24 29.38 -21.23
CA ILE A 401 -1.19 30.74 -20.68
C ILE A 401 -0.34 31.63 -21.61
N GLY A 402 -0.97 32.64 -22.23
CA GLY A 402 -0.32 33.59 -23.13
C GLY A 402 0.30 34.79 -22.43
N GLN A 403 -0.25 35.18 -21.27
CA GLN A 403 0.33 36.16 -20.36
C GLN A 403 0.37 35.54 -18.98
N SER A 404 1.51 35.54 -18.28
CA SER A 404 1.67 34.90 -16.96
C SER A 404 2.21 35.83 -15.88
N PHE A 405 2.71 37.01 -16.25
CA PHE A 405 3.30 37.98 -15.33
C PHE A 405 2.80 39.42 -15.57
N PRO A 406 2.55 40.20 -14.48
CA PRO A 406 2.40 39.71 -13.10
C PRO A 406 1.27 38.67 -13.01
N PRO A 407 1.22 37.80 -11.97
CA PRO A 407 0.15 36.80 -11.86
C PRO A 407 -1.27 37.38 -11.99
N SER A 408 -1.47 38.62 -11.54
CA SER A 408 -2.73 39.38 -11.70
C SER A 408 -3.09 39.74 -13.14
N ASN A 409 -2.17 39.60 -14.08
CA ASN A 409 -2.37 39.83 -15.51
C ASN A 409 -2.42 38.53 -16.31
N GLY A 410 -2.47 37.38 -15.64
CA GLY A 410 -2.48 36.11 -16.35
C GLY A 410 -3.67 36.02 -17.33
N ALA A 411 -3.44 35.47 -18.51
CA ALA A 411 -4.46 35.28 -19.53
C ALA A 411 -4.12 34.05 -20.37
N PHE A 412 -5.14 33.31 -20.80
CA PHE A 412 -4.93 32.25 -21.77
C PHE A 412 -4.44 32.82 -23.10
N SER A 413 -3.61 32.06 -23.83
CA SER A 413 -3.23 32.43 -25.18
C SER A 413 -4.46 32.46 -26.08
N GLU A 414 -4.44 33.30 -27.12
CA GLU A 414 -5.55 33.44 -28.06
C GLU A 414 -5.99 32.08 -28.65
N VAL A 415 -5.01 31.22 -28.96
CA VAL A 415 -5.23 29.84 -29.44
C VAL A 415 -5.96 28.99 -28.41
N SER A 416 -5.65 29.15 -27.12
CA SER A 416 -6.24 28.35 -26.04
C SER A 416 -7.66 28.78 -25.68
N VAL A 417 -8.00 30.07 -25.83
CA VAL A 417 -9.32 30.61 -25.46
C VAL A 417 -10.46 29.87 -26.16
N ASN A 418 -10.31 29.56 -27.45
CA ASN A 418 -11.35 28.89 -28.23
C ASN A 418 -11.63 27.46 -27.74
N ILE A 419 -10.59 26.74 -27.28
CA ILE A 419 -10.72 25.38 -26.76
C ILE A 419 -11.19 25.39 -25.29
N LEU A 420 -10.69 26.34 -24.48
CA LEU A 420 -10.95 26.37 -23.04
C LEU A 420 -12.31 26.95 -22.68
N THR A 421 -12.87 27.86 -23.47
CA THR A 421 -14.20 28.44 -23.22
C THR A 421 -15.29 27.40 -23.02
N PRO A 422 -15.48 26.38 -23.89
CA PRO A 422 -16.49 25.35 -23.68
C PRO A 422 -16.17 24.43 -22.49
N ILE A 423 -14.90 24.20 -22.16
CA ILE A 423 -14.46 23.43 -20.98
C ILE A 423 -14.81 24.17 -19.68
N ILE A 424 -14.51 25.47 -19.62
CA ILE A 424 -14.84 26.34 -18.48
C ILE A 424 -16.37 26.42 -18.33
N THR A 425 -17.10 26.56 -19.43
CA THR A 425 -18.58 26.58 -19.44
C THR A 425 -19.15 25.29 -18.87
N PHE A 426 -18.60 24.12 -19.24
CA PHE A 426 -19.00 22.83 -18.68
C PHE A 426 -18.84 22.78 -17.16
N HIS A 427 -17.74 23.32 -16.62
CA HIS A 427 -17.54 23.41 -15.17
C HIS A 427 -18.56 24.32 -14.46
N PHE A 428 -18.98 25.43 -15.07
CA PHE A 428 -20.01 26.30 -14.52
C PHE A 428 -21.37 25.59 -14.33
N TYR A 429 -21.78 24.74 -15.28
CA TYR A 429 -23.01 23.96 -15.16
C TYR A 429 -22.95 22.96 -14.00
N PHE A 430 -21.78 22.37 -13.75
CA PHE A 430 -21.56 21.46 -12.63
C PHE A 430 -21.73 22.15 -11.25
N LEU A 431 -21.22 23.38 -11.10
CA LEU A 431 -21.31 24.14 -9.84
C LEU A 431 -22.74 24.60 -9.49
N LYS A 432 -23.53 25.01 -10.50
CA LYS A 432 -24.94 25.41 -10.32
C LYS A 432 -25.81 24.24 -9.84
N TYR A 433 -25.47 23.01 -10.25
CA TYR A 433 -26.15 21.81 -9.80
C TYR A 433 -25.87 21.52 -8.31
N LYS A 434 -24.60 21.61 -7.88
CA LYS A 434 -24.21 21.41 -6.48
C LYS A 434 -24.89 22.40 -5.52
N SER A 435 -25.01 23.68 -5.89
CA SER A 435 -25.65 24.72 -5.06
C SER A 435 -27.17 24.54 -4.92
N LYS A 436 -27.83 23.93 -5.90
CA LYS A 436 -29.26 23.60 -5.80
C LYS A 436 -29.52 22.45 -4.83
N VAL A 437 -28.67 21.42 -4.85
CA VAL A 437 -28.77 20.26 -3.96
C VAL A 437 -28.48 20.62 -2.50
N THR A 438 -27.57 21.56 -2.23
CA THR A 438 -27.30 22.03 -0.85
C THR A 438 -28.39 22.95 -0.31
N ARG A 439 -29.07 23.73 -1.15
CA ARG A 439 -30.19 24.60 -0.71
C ARG A 439 -31.47 23.84 -0.36
N SER A 440 -31.66 22.62 -0.85
CA SER A 440 -32.84 21.80 -0.51
C SER A 440 -32.70 21.02 0.80
N GLY A 441 -31.56 21.12 1.50
CA GLY A 441 -31.32 20.44 2.77
C GLY A 441 -30.56 21.29 3.78
N ILE A 442 -31.30 21.82 4.76
CA ILE A 442 -30.87 22.32 6.08
C ILE A 442 -30.56 23.83 6.23
N GLU A 443 -31.35 24.37 7.15
CA GLU A 443 -31.36 25.58 7.98
C GLU A 443 -30.20 26.60 7.97
N LYS A 444 -30.64 27.86 8.07
CA LYS A 444 -29.91 29.05 8.53
C LYS A 444 -28.96 28.73 9.70
N LYS A 445 -27.67 29.04 9.55
CA LYS A 445 -26.94 29.89 10.52
C LYS A 445 -25.54 30.32 10.06
N SER A 446 -25.28 31.58 10.40
CA SER A 446 -24.02 32.31 10.61
C SER A 446 -23.14 32.74 9.43
N ASN A 447 -23.10 34.08 9.32
CA ASN A 447 -22.17 34.96 8.63
C ASN A 447 -20.70 34.75 9.04
N PHE A 448 -19.80 34.72 8.07
CA PHE A 448 -18.43 35.23 8.20
C PHE A 448 -18.03 35.91 6.89
N LEU A 449 -18.12 37.25 6.88
CA LEU A 449 -17.56 38.10 5.83
C LEU A 449 -16.20 38.60 6.33
N LEU A 450 -15.12 38.25 5.63
CA LEU A 450 -13.85 38.96 5.73
C LEU A 450 -13.59 39.69 4.40
N PRO A 451 -13.07 40.94 4.42
CA PRO A 451 -12.94 41.78 3.23
C PRO A 451 -11.72 41.35 2.41
N TYR A 452 -11.92 41.03 1.12
CA TYR A 452 -10.83 40.73 0.18
C TYR A 452 -10.62 41.88 -0.82
N SER A 453 -9.35 42.15 -1.10
CA SER A 453 -8.81 43.31 -1.82
C SER A 453 -9.10 43.33 -3.32
N SER A 454 -9.24 44.55 -3.86
CA SER A 454 -9.68 44.96 -5.19
C SER A 454 -8.97 44.38 -6.43
N GLY A 455 -7.78 43.77 -6.31
CA GLY A 455 -7.00 43.30 -7.47
C GLY A 455 -7.50 42.02 -8.16
N HIS A 456 -8.24 41.16 -7.44
CA HIS A 456 -8.69 39.85 -7.97
C HIS A 456 -9.90 39.93 -8.93
N ASN A 457 -10.69 41.00 -8.84
CA ASN A 457 -11.86 41.21 -9.70
C ASN A 457 -11.46 41.61 -11.13
N GLU A 458 -10.26 42.15 -11.34
CA GLU A 458 -9.83 42.68 -12.63
C GLU A 458 -9.40 41.58 -13.62
N PHE A 459 -8.73 40.53 -13.15
CA PHE A 459 -8.32 39.36 -13.94
C PHE A 459 -9.52 38.58 -14.50
N ILE A 460 -10.52 38.32 -13.64
CA ILE A 460 -11.72 37.56 -13.99
C ILE A 460 -12.64 38.37 -14.91
N SER A 461 -12.73 39.69 -14.68
CA SER A 461 -13.42 40.59 -15.60
C SER A 461 -12.80 40.53 -17.00
N ARG A 462 -11.47 40.48 -17.11
CA ARG A 462 -10.77 40.37 -18.40
C ARG A 462 -11.01 39.02 -19.11
N ILE A 463 -11.02 37.89 -18.39
CA ILE A 463 -11.35 36.58 -18.99
C ILE A 463 -12.81 36.51 -19.44
N CYS A 464 -13.75 37.02 -18.64
CA CYS A 464 -15.17 37.04 -19.02
C CYS A 464 -15.43 37.99 -20.20
N VAL A 465 -14.73 39.12 -20.25
CA VAL A 465 -14.77 40.08 -21.36
C VAL A 465 -14.15 39.50 -22.64
N GLN A 466 -12.99 38.83 -22.54
CA GLN A 466 -12.35 38.15 -23.68
C GLN A 466 -13.18 36.97 -24.21
N ALA A 467 -13.90 36.26 -23.34
CA ALA A 467 -14.77 35.14 -23.72
C ALA A 467 -16.21 35.56 -24.08
N GLN A 468 -16.53 36.87 -24.10
CA GLN A 468 -17.88 37.42 -24.31
C GLN A 468 -18.97 36.83 -23.37
N ILE A 469 -18.60 36.43 -22.15
CA ILE A 469 -19.52 35.84 -21.18
C ILE A 469 -20.14 36.97 -20.32
N LYS A 470 -21.44 37.23 -20.46
CA LYS A 470 -22.17 38.15 -19.56
C LYS A 470 -22.41 37.47 -18.20
N ILE A 471 -21.79 38.00 -17.13
CA ILE A 471 -22.04 37.57 -15.75
C ILE A 471 -22.50 38.76 -14.91
N ASP A 472 -23.53 38.54 -14.09
CA ASP A 472 -24.06 39.50 -13.11
C ASP A 472 -23.00 39.79 -12.01
N PRO A 473 -22.66 41.07 -11.74
CA PRO A 473 -21.60 41.45 -10.81
C PRO A 473 -21.82 40.95 -9.37
N PHE A 474 -23.04 40.56 -8.97
CA PHE A 474 -23.29 39.98 -7.64
C PHE A 474 -22.94 38.48 -7.53
N GLN A 475 -22.67 37.77 -8.64
CA GLN A 475 -22.29 36.35 -8.62
C GLN A 475 -20.77 36.09 -8.51
N VAL A 476 -19.95 37.14 -8.57
CA VAL A 476 -18.48 37.08 -8.52
C VAL A 476 -17.94 36.82 -7.10
N VAL A 477 -18.75 37.04 -6.06
CA VAL A 477 -18.33 37.01 -4.64
C VAL A 477 -18.07 35.58 -4.11
N GLY A 478 -18.51 34.53 -4.81
CA GLY A 478 -18.34 33.12 -4.40
C GLY A 478 -17.22 32.34 -5.10
N PHE A 479 -16.32 33.02 -5.80
CA PHE A 479 -15.50 32.40 -6.86
C PHE A 479 -14.17 31.73 -6.43
N PHE A 480 -13.73 31.82 -5.17
CA PHE A 480 -12.35 31.40 -4.83
C PHE A 480 -12.24 30.05 -4.11
N SER A 481 -11.78 29.02 -4.85
CA SER A 481 -10.99 27.89 -4.29
C SER A 481 -10.30 26.95 -5.30
N LEU A 482 -10.37 27.16 -6.64
CA LEU A 482 -9.92 26.11 -7.58
C LEU A 482 -9.00 26.51 -8.75
N LEU A 483 -8.47 27.74 -8.79
CA LEU A 483 -7.53 28.15 -9.84
C LEU A 483 -6.17 28.68 -9.36
N CYS A 484 -5.93 28.79 -8.05
CA CYS A 484 -4.63 29.20 -7.52
C CYS A 484 -4.16 28.24 -6.42
N TRP A 485 -3.35 27.26 -6.80
CA TRP A 485 -2.46 26.54 -5.87
C TRP A 485 -1.07 26.40 -6.50
N SER A 486 -0.48 27.53 -6.87
CA SER A 486 0.94 27.61 -7.28
C SER A 486 1.69 28.84 -6.74
N PHE A 487 1.10 29.64 -5.84
CA PHE A 487 1.80 30.79 -5.25
C PHE A 487 1.37 31.06 -3.79
N GLU A 488 1.93 30.31 -2.85
CA GLU A 488 2.11 30.66 -1.42
C GLU A 488 3.33 29.84 -0.96
N ARG A 489 4.48 30.32 -0.43
CA ARG A 489 5.02 31.61 0.01
C ARG A 489 6.54 31.63 -0.24
N PHE A 490 7.08 32.68 -0.83
CA PHE A 490 8.48 33.10 -0.58
C PHE A 490 8.42 34.37 0.29
N PRO A 491 9.08 34.43 1.46
CA PRO A 491 9.08 35.63 2.27
C PRO A 491 10.04 36.67 1.68
N VAL A 492 9.52 37.80 1.19
CA VAL A 492 10.31 39.03 1.04
C VAL A 492 10.34 39.72 2.40
N LEU A 493 11.53 39.83 2.97
CA LEU A 493 11.83 40.60 4.17
C LEU A 493 11.50 42.08 3.93
N SER A 494 10.57 42.64 4.71
CA SER A 494 10.62 44.06 5.09
C SER A 494 10.03 44.21 6.49
N GLY A 495 10.80 44.87 7.36
CA GLY A 495 10.64 44.79 8.80
C GLY A 495 9.47 45.56 9.38
N LYS A 496 8.90 45.01 10.45
CA LYS A 496 8.77 45.65 11.78
C LYS A 496 8.27 44.61 12.78
N GLU A 497 8.95 44.53 13.91
CA GLU A 497 8.65 43.66 15.03
C GLU A 497 7.20 43.83 15.53
N LYS A 498 6.56 42.71 15.88
CA LYS A 498 5.95 42.51 17.21
C LYS A 498 5.60 41.04 17.45
N ASN A 499 6.07 40.55 18.59
CA ASN A 499 5.77 39.27 19.23
C ASN A 499 4.29 38.88 19.18
N THR A 500 4.00 37.60 18.88
CA THR A 500 3.35 36.64 19.81
C THR A 500 3.27 35.24 19.19
N ASN A 501 3.51 34.24 20.03
CA ASN A 501 3.50 32.80 19.76
C ASN A 501 2.15 32.28 19.23
N ALA A 502 2.15 31.49 18.14
CA ALA A 502 1.18 30.40 17.92
C ALA A 502 1.61 29.38 16.85
N ARG A 503 1.47 28.11 17.22
CA ARG A 503 1.72 26.82 16.57
C ARG A 503 1.40 26.67 15.06
N THR A 504 2.34 26.00 14.39
CA THR A 504 2.26 25.08 13.24
C THR A 504 0.88 24.71 12.68
N GLN A 505 0.64 25.02 11.40
CA GLN A 505 -0.33 24.36 10.52
C GLN A 505 0.40 23.61 9.40
N GLY A 506 0.00 22.36 9.15
CA GLY A 506 0.58 21.47 8.16
C GLY A 506 0.11 21.75 6.74
N GLU A 507 1.05 21.81 5.81
CA GLU A 507 0.81 21.92 4.37
C GLU A 507 0.59 20.52 3.75
N ALA A 508 -0.49 20.37 2.96
CA ALA A 508 -0.78 19.15 2.21
C ALA A 508 0.09 19.11 0.93
N LYS A 509 0.93 18.09 0.76
CA LYS A 509 1.83 17.97 -0.40
C LYS A 509 1.19 17.16 -1.54
N PHE A 510 1.33 17.66 -2.76
CA PHE A 510 0.85 17.05 -4.02
C PHE A 510 2.05 16.58 -4.84
N LEU A 511 1.99 15.38 -5.43
CA LEU A 511 3.07 14.81 -6.24
C LEU A 511 2.51 14.19 -7.53
N THR A 512 3.19 14.44 -8.65
CA THR A 512 2.91 13.88 -9.97
C THR A 512 3.90 12.76 -10.27
N MET A 513 3.43 11.53 -10.48
CA MET A 513 4.28 10.39 -10.86
C MET A 513 4.29 10.23 -12.38
N ASN A 514 5.28 10.84 -13.05
CA ASN A 514 5.86 10.43 -14.33
C ASN A 514 6.93 11.45 -14.80
N GLN A 515 8.03 11.55 -14.06
CA GLN A 515 9.35 12.01 -14.55
C GLN A 515 10.41 11.48 -13.57
N PHE A 516 10.69 10.18 -13.64
CA PHE A 516 11.98 9.61 -13.26
C PHE A 516 12.46 8.85 -14.48
N ALA A 517 13.19 9.58 -15.33
CA ALA A 517 14.11 9.08 -16.33
C ALA A 517 15.45 9.77 -16.05
#